data_AF-A0AB39PX79-F1
#
_entry.id   AF-A0AB39PX79-F1
#
_cell.length_a   1.000
_cell.length_b   1.000
_cell.length_c   1.000
_cell.angle_alpha   90.00
_cell.angle_beta   90.00
_cell.angle_gamma   90.00
#
_symmetry.space_group_name_H-M   'P 1'
#
loop_
_entity.id
_entity.type
_entity.pdbx_description
1 polymer ?
#
loop_
_entity_poly.entity_id
_entity_poly.type
_entity_poly.pdbx_seq_one_letter_code
_entity_poly.pdbx_strand_id
1 'polypeptide(L)'
;MTRDRRRALLALASLAVIVAGVSFVFWATRPVPHGECLIAFSRVTSLDSKPLTGRELDELAQREYEKAIAEGRCEAPWPRWRGWVG
;
A
#
# COMPACT_ATOMS: atom_id res chain seq x y z
N MET A 1 22.63 6.35 41.41
CA MET A 1 22.64 7.04 40.09
C MET A 1 22.78 6.10 38.88
N THR A 2 23.64 5.09 38.87
CA THR A 2 23.80 4.17 37.71
C THR A 2 22.64 3.20 37.48
N ARG A 3 21.92 2.81 38.54
CA ARG A 3 20.79 1.86 38.50
C ARG A 3 19.52 2.46 37.86
N ASP A 4 19.21 3.71 38.16
CA ASP A 4 18.04 4.42 37.58
C ASP A 4 18.25 4.73 36.10
N ARG A 5 19.49 5.07 35.72
CA ARG A 5 19.85 5.27 34.30
C ARG A 5 19.68 3.98 33.48
N ARG A 6 20.04 2.80 34.03
CA ARG A 6 19.80 1.51 33.38
C ARG A 6 18.31 1.19 33.23
N ARG A 7 17.51 1.46 34.27
CA ARG A 7 16.04 1.28 34.21
C ARG A 7 15.39 2.19 33.18
N ALA A 8 15.81 3.45 33.10
CA ALA A 8 15.33 4.39 32.10
C ALA A 8 15.70 3.96 30.67
N LEU A 9 16.92 3.46 30.44
CA LEU A 9 17.34 2.93 29.15
C LEU A 9 16.55 1.68 28.74
N LEU A 10 16.28 0.77 29.69
CA LEU A 10 15.45 -0.42 29.43
C LEU A 10 14.00 -0.03 29.10
N ALA A 11 13.44 0.96 29.81
CA ALA A 11 12.11 1.48 29.53
C ALA A 11 12.03 2.10 28.13
N LEU A 12 13.01 2.93 27.75
CA LEU A 12 13.09 3.51 26.40
C LEU A 12 13.27 2.45 25.32
N ALA A 13 14.11 1.44 25.55
CA ALA A 13 14.28 0.33 24.63
C ALA A 13 12.98 -0.45 24.45
N SER A 14 12.25 -0.72 25.54
CA SER A 14 10.95 -1.41 25.48
C SER A 14 9.91 -0.60 24.71
N LEU A 15 9.86 0.72 24.93
CA LEU A 15 8.97 1.63 24.19
C LEU A 15 9.30 1.63 22.69
N ALA A 16 10.59 1.70 22.35
CA ALA A 16 11.02 1.68 20.95
C ALA A 16 10.62 0.38 20.25
N VAL A 17 10.77 -0.77 20.92
CA VAL A 17 10.32 -2.07 20.38
C VAL A 17 8.81 -2.09 20.17
N ILE A 18 8.02 -1.57 21.11
CA ILE A 18 6.56 -1.50 20.96
C ILE A 18 6.18 -0.61 19.78
N VAL A 19 6.75 0.59 19.68
CA VAL A 19 6.47 1.52 18.58
C VAL A 19 6.85 0.93 17.23
N ALA A 20 8.02 0.29 17.15
CA ALA A 20 8.46 -0.39 15.93
C ALA A 20 7.51 -1.53 15.54
N GLY A 21 7.10 -2.36 16.51
CA GLY A 21 6.16 -3.45 16.31
C GLY A 21 4.80 -2.96 15.82
N VAL A 22 4.23 -1.95 16.48
CA VAL A 22 2.94 -1.35 16.08
C VAL A 22 3.03 -0.73 14.68
N SER A 23 4.12 0.01 14.39
CA SER A 23 4.33 0.61 13.07
C SER A 23 4.44 -0.44 11.98
N PHE A 24 5.13 -1.54 12.26
CA PHE A 24 5.27 -2.66 11.32
C PHE A 24 3.93 -3.35 11.08
N VAL A 25 3.17 -3.68 12.12
CA VAL A 25 1.84 -4.29 11.99
C VAL A 25 0.89 -3.36 11.24
N PHE A 26 0.91 -2.07 11.57
CA PHE A 26 0.13 -1.07 10.85
C PHE A 26 0.49 -1.07 9.36
N TRP A 27 1.78 -0.99 9.01
CA TRP A 27 2.21 -1.03 7.63
C TRP A 27 1.88 -2.35 6.91
N ALA A 28 2.00 -3.49 7.60
CA ALA A 28 1.76 -4.82 7.05
C ALA A 28 0.27 -5.09 6.78
N THR A 29 -0.62 -4.51 7.59
CA THR A 29 -2.08 -4.64 7.44
C THR A 29 -2.66 -3.71 6.38
N ARG A 30 -1.93 -2.66 5.96
CA ARG A 30 -2.41 -1.73 4.94
C ARG A 30 -2.54 -2.43 3.58
N PRO A 31 -3.64 -2.17 2.85
CA PRO A 31 -3.87 -2.79 1.55
C PRO A 31 -2.84 -2.30 0.54
N VAL A 32 -2.42 -3.19 -0.36
CA VAL A 32 -1.59 -2.82 -1.51
C VAL A 32 -2.53 -2.35 -2.64
N PRO A 33 -2.42 -1.10 -3.11
CA PRO A 33 -3.47 -0.46 -3.93
C PRO A 33 -3.75 -1.13 -5.28
N HIS A 34 -2.80 -1.92 -5.83
CA HIS A 34 -2.94 -2.48 -7.18
C HIS A 34 -2.62 -3.97 -7.33
N GLY A 35 -2.42 -4.71 -6.21
CA GLY A 35 -2.09 -6.13 -6.27
C GLY A 35 -1.00 -6.48 -7.31
N GLU A 36 -1.09 -7.66 -7.92
CA GLU A 36 -0.31 -8.02 -9.12
C GLU A 36 -1.05 -7.70 -10.43
N CYS A 37 -2.19 -6.99 -10.37
CA CYS A 37 -3.01 -6.76 -11.56
C CYS A 37 -2.43 -5.62 -12.40
N LEU A 38 -1.58 -5.97 -13.35
CA LEU A 38 -1.07 -5.05 -14.36
C LEU A 38 -2.15 -4.80 -15.43
N ILE A 39 -2.93 -3.73 -15.26
CA ILE A 39 -3.86 -3.29 -16.30
C ILE A 39 -3.08 -2.51 -17.36
N ALA A 40 -2.78 -3.16 -18.48
CA ALA A 40 -2.17 -2.50 -19.62
C ALA A 40 -3.22 -1.62 -20.33
N PHE A 41 -3.10 -0.30 -20.18
CA PHE A 41 -3.92 0.66 -20.91
C PHE A 41 -3.42 0.79 -22.35
N SER A 42 -4.19 0.27 -23.32
CA SER A 42 -3.93 0.53 -24.73
C SER A 42 -4.31 1.97 -25.08
N ARG A 43 -3.33 2.88 -25.04
CA ARG A 43 -3.35 4.28 -25.53
C ARG A 43 -4.65 5.05 -25.26
N VAL A 44 -4.66 5.85 -24.20
CA VAL A 44 -5.69 6.87 -23.91
C VAL A 44 -5.48 8.16 -24.73
N THR A 45 -4.91 8.05 -25.94
CA THR A 45 -4.74 9.18 -26.85
C THR A 45 -5.35 8.79 -28.19
N SER A 46 -6.64 9.06 -28.35
CA SER A 46 -7.20 9.21 -29.69
C SER A 46 -6.46 10.36 -30.37
N LEU A 47 -6.25 10.27 -31.69
CA LEU A 47 -5.47 11.24 -32.48
C LEU A 47 -5.93 12.70 -32.35
N ASP A 48 -7.14 12.93 -31.82
CA ASP A 48 -7.77 14.25 -31.59
C ASP A 48 -7.96 14.63 -30.10
N SER A 49 -7.59 13.78 -29.14
CA SER A 49 -7.81 14.08 -27.71
C SER A 49 -6.60 14.78 -27.08
N LYS A 50 -6.86 15.84 -26.31
CA LYS A 50 -5.86 16.47 -25.43
C LYS A 50 -5.22 15.38 -24.56
N PRO A 51 -3.87 15.35 -24.39
CA PRO A 51 -3.23 14.41 -23.49
C PRO A 51 -3.81 14.59 -22.09
N LEU A 52 -4.24 13.49 -21.48
CA LEU A 52 -4.71 13.50 -20.09
C LEU A 52 -3.56 13.97 -19.19
N THR A 53 -3.90 14.81 -18.22
CA THR A 53 -2.98 15.16 -17.13
C THR A 53 -2.75 13.95 -16.23
N GLY A 54 -1.64 13.93 -15.47
CA GLY A 54 -1.33 12.79 -14.58
C GLY A 54 -2.49 12.40 -13.65
N ARG A 55 -3.19 13.39 -13.08
CA ARG A 55 -4.37 13.15 -12.24
C ARG A 55 -5.53 12.49 -12.98
N GLU A 56 -5.78 12.89 -14.23
CA GLU A 56 -6.86 12.30 -15.04
C GLU A 56 -6.51 10.87 -15.47
N LEU A 57 -5.23 10.58 -15.72
CA LEU A 57 -4.76 9.20 -15.91
C LEU A 57 -4.94 8.37 -14.64
N ASP A 58 -4.59 8.89 -13.46
CA ASP A 58 -4.75 8.17 -12.18
C ASP A 58 -6.23 7.85 -11.90
N GLU A 59 -7.13 8.81 -12.13
CA GLU A 59 -8.58 8.61 -11.96
C GLU A 59 -9.14 7.59 -12.96
N LEU A 60 -8.64 7.57 -14.19
CA LEU A 60 -9.04 6.57 -15.18
C LEU A 60 -8.51 5.19 -14.80
N ALA A 61 -7.26 5.10 -14.36
CA ALA A 61 -6.63 3.86 -13.94
C ALA A 61 -7.39 3.23 -12.76
N GLN A 62 -7.77 4.06 -11.78
CA GLN A 62 -8.56 3.63 -10.63
C GLN A 62 -9.93 3.07 -11.05
N ARG A 63 -10.65 3.76 -11.95
CA ARG A 63 -11.97 3.30 -12.43
C ARG A 63 -11.92 1.97 -13.16
N GLU A 64 -10.94 1.80 -14.05
CA GLU A 64 -10.80 0.53 -14.78
C GLU A 64 -10.32 -0.60 -13.88
N TYR A 65 -9.51 -0.31 -12.86
CA TYR A 65 -9.14 -1.27 -11.82
C TYR A 65 -10.36 -1.75 -11.03
N GLU A 66 -11.24 -0.85 -10.62
CA GLU A 66 -12.49 -1.20 -9.92
C GLU A 66 -13.42 -2.07 -10.78
N LYS A 67 -13.55 -1.76 -12.08
CA LYS A 67 -14.30 -2.62 -13.02
C LYS A 67 -13.67 -4.00 -13.16
N ALA A 68 -12.35 -4.08 -13.29
CA ALA A 68 -11.67 -5.34 -13.43
C ALA A 68 -11.82 -6.23 -12.18
N ILE A 69 -11.90 -5.63 -10.97
CA ILE A 69 -12.26 -6.36 -9.75
C ILE A 69 -13.72 -6.85 -9.82
N ALA A 70 -14.65 -5.99 -10.21
CA ALA A 70 -16.07 -6.34 -10.30
C ALA A 70 -16.34 -7.47 -11.31
N GLU A 71 -15.55 -7.54 -12.38
CA GLU A 71 -15.61 -8.58 -13.41
C GLU A 71 -14.82 -9.85 -13.02
N GLY A 72 -14.18 -9.87 -11.85
CA GLY A 72 -13.36 -10.99 -11.39
C GLY A 72 -12.04 -11.18 -12.16
N ARG A 73 -11.62 -10.18 -12.95
CA ARG A 73 -10.35 -10.17 -13.69
C ARG A 73 -9.16 -9.78 -12.80
N CYS A 74 -9.40 -9.01 -11.74
CA CYS A 74 -8.38 -8.65 -10.74
C CYS A 74 -8.85 -9.04 -9.34
N GLU A 75 -7.88 -9.34 -8.46
CA GLU A 75 -8.13 -9.48 -7.02
C GLU A 75 -8.26 -8.10 -6.34
N ALA A 76 -9.18 -7.99 -5.37
CA ALA A 76 -9.37 -6.78 -4.59
C ALA A 76 -8.16 -6.50 -3.67
N PRO A 77 -7.85 -5.24 -3.31
CA PRO A 77 -6.68 -4.89 -2.51
C PRO A 77 -6.57 -5.74 -1.23
N TRP A 78 -5.48 -6.48 -1.07
CA TRP A 78 -5.24 -7.33 0.09
C TRP A 78 -4.15 -6.75 1.01
N PRO A 79 -4.13 -7.15 2.29
CA PRO A 79 -3.07 -6.75 3.22
C PRO A 79 -1.70 -7.20 2.72
N ARG A 80 -0.69 -6.34 2.83
CA ARG A 80 0.67 -6.61 2.32
C ARG A 80 1.27 -7.91 2.86
N TRP A 81 1.00 -8.27 4.12
CA TRP A 81 1.53 -9.51 4.73
C TRP A 81 1.11 -10.80 3.99
N ARG A 82 -0.01 -10.78 3.24
CA ARG A 82 -0.50 -11.95 2.51
C ARG A 82 0.53 -12.47 1.50
N GLY A 83 1.34 -11.58 0.91
CA GLY A 83 2.40 -11.95 -0.03
C GLY A 83 3.58 -12.71 0.60
N TRP A 84 3.66 -12.81 1.93
CA TRP A 84 4.68 -13.60 2.63
C TRP A 84 4.22 -15.02 2.96
N VAL A 85 2.91 -15.27 2.88
CA VAL A 85 2.27 -16.56 3.22
C VAL A 85 1.91 -17.33 1.93
N GLY A 86 2.37 -16.84 0.78
CA GLY A 86 2.27 -17.49 -0.53
C GLY A 86 3.33 -18.56 -0.73
#